data_AF-A0A9X9NEG2-F1
#
_entry.id   AF-A0A9X9NEG2-F1
#
_cell.length_a   1.000
_cell.length_b   1.000
_cell.length_c   1.000
_cell.angle_alpha   90.00
_cell.angle_beta   90.00
_cell.angle_gamma   90.00
#
_symmetry.space_group_name_H-M   'P 1'
#
loop_
_entity.id
_entity.type
_entity.pdbx_description
1 polymer ?
#
loop_
_entity_poly.entity_id
_entity_poly.type
_entity_poly.pdbx_seq_one_letter_code
_entity_poly.pdbx_strand_id
1 'polypeptide(L)'
;MWDILEIRLFKFLSASDTEIDFELQIKEAYREFVERLIFYLDSETDNMKRIRPLNLIHIEIETVKSLEVSYGAKKDVLKIVYSDKVLSFVQKELELIYKQMEFPRYFIKIETSWQSPLYLTDETYLIEIMEIVSGLFLSKRVVTHNGTESPLTEIGRAFEHLFNIKLGDIHKKHESVIKRKPSKVTEFLDTLRKAIAEESKNKGYL
;
A
#
# COMPACT_ATOMS: atom_id res chain seq x y z
N MET A 1 3.20 -18.16 -11.86
CA MET A 1 1.96 -18.97 -11.81
C MET A 1 2.00 -19.66 -10.46
N TRP A 2 1.03 -19.42 -9.57
CA TRP A 2 1.03 -20.02 -8.23
C TRP A 2 0.73 -21.51 -8.42
N ASP A 3 1.75 -22.37 -8.33
CA ASP A 3 1.57 -23.80 -8.53
C ASP A 3 1.11 -24.44 -7.21
N ILE A 4 -0.19 -24.71 -7.18
CA ILE A 4 -0.89 -25.35 -6.07
C ILE A 4 -0.33 -26.73 -5.73
N LEU A 5 0.21 -27.44 -6.73
CA LEU A 5 0.72 -28.79 -6.60
C LEU A 5 2.07 -28.82 -5.86
N GLU A 6 2.74 -27.67 -5.75
CA GLU A 6 3.99 -27.54 -4.99
C GLU A 6 3.76 -27.19 -3.50
N ILE A 7 2.52 -26.89 -3.10
CA ILE A 7 2.21 -26.51 -1.72
C ILE A 7 2.37 -27.72 -0.80
N ARG A 8 3.20 -27.53 0.25
CA ARG A 8 3.52 -28.54 1.25
C ARG A 8 2.26 -29.19 1.86
N LEU A 9 1.19 -28.42 2.06
CA LEU A 9 -0.10 -28.91 2.53
C LEU A 9 -0.74 -29.95 1.59
N PHE A 10 -0.71 -29.72 0.27
CA PHE A 10 -1.31 -30.63 -0.70
C PHE A 10 -0.59 -31.99 -0.71
N LYS A 11 0.73 -31.98 -0.50
CA LYS A 11 1.54 -33.20 -0.34
C LYS A 11 1.12 -33.99 0.91
N PHE A 12 0.91 -33.32 2.04
CA PHE A 12 0.45 -33.97 3.27
C PHE A 12 -0.97 -34.53 3.15
N LEU A 13 -1.87 -33.81 2.46
CA LEU A 13 -3.25 -34.26 2.25
C LEU A 13 -3.34 -35.43 1.26
N SER A 14 -2.39 -35.55 0.31
CA SER A 14 -2.40 -36.59 -0.74
C SER A 14 -1.54 -37.83 -0.45
N ALA A 15 -0.69 -37.80 0.58
CA ALA A 15 0.24 -38.90 0.89
C ALA A 15 -0.42 -40.05 1.69
N SER A 16 0.04 -41.29 1.48
CA SER A 16 -0.42 -42.48 2.23
C SER A 16 0.52 -42.82 3.41
N ASP A 17 0.08 -42.43 4.61
CA ASP A 17 0.48 -42.88 5.96
C ASP A 17 1.85 -42.52 6.61
N THR A 18 1.71 -42.16 7.90
CA THR A 18 2.61 -42.35 9.07
C THR A 18 3.94 -41.61 9.10
N GLU A 19 3.90 -40.28 9.16
CA GLU A 19 5.01 -39.52 9.73
C GLU A 19 4.84 -39.31 11.23
N ILE A 20 5.94 -39.42 11.96
CA ILE A 20 6.02 -38.98 13.36
C ILE A 20 5.69 -37.48 13.37
N ASP A 21 4.82 -37.05 14.27
CA ASP A 21 4.39 -35.65 14.43
C ASP A 21 3.55 -35.09 13.26
N PHE A 22 2.86 -35.96 12.52
CA PHE A 22 1.97 -35.56 11.40
C PHE A 22 1.00 -34.44 11.76
N GLU A 23 0.45 -34.43 12.99
CA GLU A 23 -0.48 -33.39 13.46
C GLU A 23 0.18 -32.00 13.53
N LEU A 24 1.42 -31.90 14.02
CA LEU A 24 2.14 -30.63 14.05
C LEU A 24 2.48 -30.18 12.63
N GLN A 25 2.95 -31.11 11.80
CA GLN A 25 3.37 -30.82 10.44
C GLN A 25 2.22 -30.34 9.54
N ILE A 26 1.06 -30.99 9.60
CA ILE A 26 -0.12 -30.56 8.83
C ILE A 26 -0.66 -29.21 9.32
N LYS A 27 -0.56 -28.93 10.63
CA LYS A 27 -0.93 -27.64 11.21
C LYS A 27 -0.03 -26.51 10.71
N GLU A 28 1.28 -26.73 10.70
CA GLU A 28 2.25 -25.76 10.17
C GLU A 28 2.05 -25.54 8.67
N ALA A 29 1.87 -26.63 7.91
CA ALA A 29 1.61 -26.55 6.47
C ALA A 29 0.31 -25.80 6.16
N TYR A 30 -0.75 -25.98 6.97
CA TYR A 30 -1.99 -25.22 6.86
C TYR A 30 -1.78 -23.73 7.13
N ARG A 31 -1.05 -23.40 8.21
CA ARG A 31 -0.74 -22.01 8.54
C ARG A 31 0.04 -21.33 7.41
N GLU A 32 1.08 -21.97 6.90
CA GLU A 32 1.89 -21.47 5.79
C GLU A 32 1.03 -21.26 4.53
N PHE A 33 0.12 -22.20 4.23
CA PHE A 33 -0.83 -22.06 3.14
C PHE A 33 -1.71 -20.81 3.31
N VAL A 34 -2.29 -20.59 4.49
CA VAL A 34 -3.13 -19.42 4.77
C VAL A 34 -2.34 -18.12 4.60
N GLU A 35 -1.16 -18.01 5.22
CA GLU A 35 -0.31 -16.82 5.14
C GLU A 35 0.08 -16.50 3.69
N ARG A 36 0.48 -17.52 2.91
CA ARG A 36 0.83 -17.35 1.49
C ARG A 36 -0.37 -16.96 0.63
N LEU A 37 -1.54 -17.55 0.88
CA LEU A 37 -2.75 -17.23 0.11
C LEU A 37 -3.22 -15.80 0.40
N ILE A 38 -3.24 -15.37 1.66
CA ILE A 38 -3.55 -13.98 2.04
C ILE A 38 -2.57 -13.02 1.36
N PHE A 39 -1.27 -13.26 1.49
CA PHE A 39 -0.26 -12.42 0.86
C PHE A 39 -0.47 -12.30 -0.66
N TYR A 40 -0.75 -13.42 -1.33
CA TYR A 40 -1.09 -13.41 -2.75
C TYR A 40 -2.34 -12.57 -3.05
N LEU A 41 -3.44 -12.81 -2.34
CA LEU A 41 -4.71 -12.12 -2.56
C LEU A 41 -4.67 -10.63 -2.23
N ASP A 42 -3.80 -10.21 -1.30
CA ASP A 42 -3.55 -8.80 -0.96
C ASP A 42 -2.65 -8.10 -1.98
N SER A 43 -1.74 -8.85 -2.62
CA SER A 43 -0.81 -8.30 -3.63
C SER A 43 -1.41 -8.22 -5.04
N GLU A 44 -2.37 -9.08 -5.37
CA GLU A 44 -3.05 -9.11 -6.65
C GLU A 44 -4.34 -8.28 -6.61
N THR A 45 -4.54 -7.43 -7.61
CA THR A 45 -5.71 -6.53 -7.70
C THR A 45 -6.73 -6.98 -8.74
N ASP A 46 -6.32 -7.81 -9.69
CA ASP A 46 -7.19 -8.37 -10.71
C ASP A 46 -8.02 -9.53 -10.14
N ASN A 47 -9.33 -9.31 -9.99
CA ASN A 47 -10.24 -10.32 -9.45
C ASN A 47 -10.26 -11.62 -10.27
N MET A 48 -10.06 -11.59 -11.59
CA MET A 48 -9.98 -12.82 -12.39
C MET A 48 -8.74 -13.63 -12.03
N LYS A 49 -7.63 -12.96 -11.76
CA LYS A 49 -6.39 -13.61 -11.32
C LYS A 49 -6.49 -14.12 -9.89
N ARG A 50 -7.28 -13.50 -9.01
CA ARG A 50 -7.53 -13.96 -7.64
C ARG A 50 -8.49 -15.16 -7.59
N ILE A 51 -9.59 -15.10 -8.35
CA ILE A 51 -10.67 -16.10 -8.32
C ILE A 51 -10.23 -17.42 -8.95
N ARG A 52 -9.49 -17.40 -10.07
CA ARG A 52 -9.09 -18.63 -10.78
C ARG A 52 -8.27 -19.60 -9.90
N PRO A 53 -7.21 -19.15 -9.20
CA PRO A 53 -6.50 -19.98 -8.24
C PRO A 53 -7.40 -20.48 -7.11
N LEU A 54 -8.24 -19.62 -6.52
CA LEU A 54 -9.15 -20.03 -5.44
C LEU A 54 -10.09 -21.18 -5.88
N ASN A 55 -10.68 -21.07 -7.07
CA ASN A 55 -11.51 -22.13 -7.62
C ASN A 55 -10.71 -23.43 -7.87
N LEU A 56 -9.46 -23.32 -8.33
CA LEU A 56 -8.59 -24.48 -8.51
C LEU A 56 -8.28 -25.14 -7.16
N ILE A 57 -7.93 -24.37 -6.12
CA ILE A 57 -7.71 -24.91 -4.75
C ILE A 57 -8.95 -25.66 -4.30
N HIS A 58 -10.12 -25.06 -4.49
CA HIS A 58 -11.38 -25.64 -4.07
C HIS A 58 -11.59 -27.03 -4.68
N ILE A 59 -11.48 -27.14 -6.01
CA ILE A 59 -11.70 -28.39 -6.74
C ILE A 59 -10.69 -29.47 -6.33
N GLU A 60 -9.41 -29.11 -6.24
CA GLU A 60 -8.35 -30.05 -5.89
C GLU A 60 -8.51 -30.59 -4.46
N ILE A 61 -8.80 -29.71 -3.50
CA ILE A 61 -8.99 -30.13 -2.10
C ILE A 61 -10.30 -30.92 -1.92
N GLU A 62 -11.36 -30.56 -2.63
CA GLU A 62 -12.61 -31.33 -2.62
C GLU A 62 -12.40 -32.75 -3.19
N THR A 63 -11.57 -32.87 -4.23
CA THR A 63 -11.17 -34.16 -4.81
C THR A 63 -10.39 -35.00 -3.80
N VAL A 64 -9.36 -34.41 -3.16
CA VAL A 64 -8.56 -35.10 -2.13
C VAL A 64 -9.43 -35.54 -0.95
N LYS A 65 -10.32 -34.67 -0.46
CA LYS A 65 -11.26 -35.01 0.61
C LYS A 65 -12.19 -36.16 0.21
N SER A 66 -12.75 -36.11 -1.00
CA SER A 66 -13.68 -37.14 -1.49
C SER A 66 -13.00 -38.50 -1.60
N LEU A 67 -11.75 -38.53 -2.07
CA LEU A 67 -10.92 -39.74 -2.10
C LEU A 67 -10.73 -40.29 -0.68
N GLU A 68 -10.30 -39.46 0.27
CA GLU A 68 -10.09 -39.84 1.67
C GLU A 68 -11.36 -40.42 2.33
N VAL A 69 -12.54 -39.83 2.03
CA VAL A 69 -13.83 -40.31 2.56
C VAL A 69 -14.26 -41.64 1.92
N SER A 70 -13.92 -41.86 0.65
CA SER A 70 -14.30 -43.05 -0.13
C SER A 70 -13.49 -44.32 0.24
N TYR A 71 -12.27 -44.17 0.75
CA TYR A 71 -11.47 -45.29 1.26
C TYR A 71 -12.02 -45.77 2.62
N GLY A 72 -13.03 -46.63 2.57
CA GLY A 72 -13.87 -47.03 3.70
C GLY A 72 -13.17 -47.45 5.01
N ALA A 73 -11.90 -47.91 4.99
CA ALA A 73 -11.18 -48.46 6.15
C ALA A 73 -9.96 -47.65 6.66
N LYS A 74 -9.52 -46.60 5.96
CA LYS A 74 -8.37 -45.75 6.35
C LYS A 74 -8.73 -44.27 6.28
N LYS A 75 -9.77 -43.86 7.02
CA LYS A 75 -10.17 -42.45 7.07
C LYS A 75 -9.25 -41.70 8.03
N ASP A 76 -8.35 -40.88 7.50
CA ASP A 76 -7.59 -39.95 8.31
C ASP A 76 -8.47 -38.72 8.63
N VAL A 77 -9.04 -38.75 9.83
CA VAL A 77 -9.90 -37.67 10.34
C VAL A 77 -9.17 -36.32 10.32
N LEU A 78 -7.86 -36.28 10.56
CA LEU A 78 -7.11 -35.02 10.54
C LEU A 78 -7.03 -34.45 9.13
N LYS A 79 -6.75 -35.27 8.12
CA LYS A 79 -6.76 -34.81 6.72
C LYS A 79 -8.11 -34.28 6.31
N ILE A 80 -9.20 -34.97 6.68
CA ILE A 80 -10.56 -34.49 6.39
C ILE A 80 -10.80 -33.12 7.04
N VAL A 81 -10.44 -32.96 8.31
CA VAL A 81 -10.59 -31.70 9.04
C VAL A 81 -9.79 -30.56 8.40
N TYR A 82 -8.55 -30.80 7.98
CA TYR A 82 -7.74 -29.77 7.34
C TYR A 82 -8.20 -29.46 5.91
N SER A 83 -8.68 -30.45 5.16
CA SER A 83 -9.35 -30.22 3.87
C SER A 83 -10.59 -29.34 4.07
N ASP A 84 -11.41 -29.60 5.09
CA ASP A 84 -12.58 -28.78 5.42
C ASP A 84 -12.20 -27.35 5.79
N LYS A 85 -11.13 -27.17 6.55
CA LYS A 85 -10.60 -25.83 6.88
C LYS A 85 -10.18 -25.08 5.63
N VAL A 86 -9.45 -25.72 4.71
CA VAL A 86 -9.03 -25.09 3.45
C VAL A 86 -10.23 -24.73 2.59
N LEU A 87 -11.16 -25.66 2.37
CA LEU A 87 -12.39 -25.40 1.60
C LEU A 87 -13.19 -24.24 2.20
N SER A 88 -13.38 -24.24 3.53
CA SER A 88 -14.08 -23.15 4.21
C SER A 88 -13.35 -21.82 4.08
N PHE A 89 -12.02 -21.81 4.18
CA PHE A 89 -11.23 -20.58 4.05
C PHE A 89 -11.31 -20.02 2.62
N VAL A 90 -11.06 -20.86 1.61
CA VAL A 90 -11.16 -20.48 0.19
C VAL A 90 -12.55 -19.97 -0.15
N GLN A 91 -13.60 -20.61 0.37
CA GLN A 91 -14.98 -20.16 0.18
C GLN A 91 -15.22 -18.76 0.77
N LYS A 92 -14.66 -18.48 1.96
CA LYS A 92 -14.78 -17.14 2.60
C LYS A 92 -14.02 -16.07 1.83
N GLU A 93 -12.85 -16.39 1.28
CA GLU A 93 -12.10 -15.47 0.40
C GLU A 93 -12.86 -15.20 -0.92
N LEU A 94 -13.46 -16.22 -1.54
CA LEU A 94 -14.32 -16.04 -2.71
C LEU A 94 -15.53 -15.16 -2.39
N GLU A 95 -16.23 -15.42 -1.27
CA GLU A 95 -17.33 -14.58 -0.79
C GLU A 95 -16.90 -13.13 -0.58
N LEU A 96 -15.72 -12.92 0.02
CA LEU A 96 -15.15 -11.59 0.24
C LEU A 96 -14.91 -10.86 -1.09
N ILE A 97 -14.31 -11.53 -2.08
CA ILE A 97 -14.08 -10.96 -3.42
C ILE A 97 -15.40 -10.66 -4.13
N TYR A 98 -16.40 -11.55 -4.05
CA TYR A 98 -17.71 -11.28 -4.63
C TYR A 98 -18.41 -10.11 -3.95
N LYS A 99 -18.30 -9.97 -2.62
CA LYS A 99 -18.80 -8.80 -1.91
C LYS A 99 -18.05 -7.51 -2.28
N GLN A 100 -16.74 -7.60 -2.55
CA GLN A 100 -15.95 -6.50 -3.11
C GLN A 100 -16.50 -6.05 -4.47
N MET A 101 -16.88 -7.00 -5.33
CA MET A 101 -17.45 -6.72 -6.65
C MET A 101 -18.89 -6.17 -6.56
N GLU A 102 -19.70 -6.69 -5.64
CA GLU A 102 -21.10 -6.28 -5.43
C GLU A 102 -21.21 -4.90 -4.77
N PHE A 103 -20.31 -4.60 -3.81
CA PHE A 103 -20.33 -3.36 -3.06
C PHE A 103 -18.96 -2.66 -3.00
N PRO A 104 -18.37 -2.27 -4.15
CA PRO A 104 -17.00 -1.77 -4.21
C PRO A 104 -16.73 -0.61 -3.25
N ARG A 105 -17.71 0.26 -3.01
CA ARG A 105 -17.61 1.41 -2.10
C ARG A 105 -17.17 1.07 -0.66
N TYR A 106 -17.52 -0.11 -0.14
CA TYR A 106 -17.15 -0.51 1.24
C TYR A 106 -15.76 -1.15 1.31
N PHE A 107 -15.17 -1.49 0.17
CA PHE A 107 -13.89 -2.15 0.05
C PHE A 107 -12.82 -1.28 -0.61
N ILE A 108 -13.15 -0.01 -0.90
CA ILE A 108 -12.14 1.01 -1.17
C ILE A 108 -11.27 1.08 0.08
N LYS A 109 -9.98 0.71 -0.05
CA LYS A 109 -8.96 1.21 0.88
C LYS A 109 -8.96 2.71 0.68
N ILE A 110 -9.79 3.42 1.45
CA ILE A 110 -9.66 4.85 1.60
C ILE A 110 -8.36 4.98 2.38
N GLU A 111 -7.23 5.03 1.67
CA GLU A 111 -6.24 6.02 2.04
C GLU A 111 -7.07 7.30 2.04
N THR A 112 -7.57 7.72 3.20
CA THR A 112 -8.08 9.08 3.35
C THR A 112 -6.85 9.86 2.99
N SER A 113 -6.78 10.35 1.74
CA SER A 113 -5.67 11.14 1.26
C SER A 113 -5.49 12.17 2.34
N TRP A 114 -4.44 12.01 3.15
CA TRP A 114 -4.28 12.80 4.35
C TRP A 114 -4.37 14.24 3.88
N GLN A 115 -5.45 14.91 4.26
CA GLN A 115 -5.71 16.26 3.82
C GLN A 115 -5.07 17.13 4.87
N SER A 116 -4.11 17.95 4.45
CA SER A 116 -3.43 18.80 5.40
C SER A 116 -4.45 19.72 6.06
N PRO A 117 -4.39 19.93 7.39
CA PRO A 117 -5.24 20.92 8.05
C PRO A 117 -4.83 22.35 7.69
N LEU A 118 -3.70 22.53 7.00
CA LEU A 118 -3.17 23.83 6.61
C LEU A 118 -3.67 24.22 5.22
N TYR A 119 -4.18 25.43 5.12
CA TYR A 119 -4.63 26.06 3.88
C TYR A 119 -3.96 27.43 3.76
N LEU A 120 -3.68 27.80 2.52
CA LEU A 120 -3.24 29.15 2.20
C LEU A 120 -4.46 30.06 2.13
N THR A 121 -4.28 31.32 2.53
CA THR A 121 -5.28 32.36 2.32
C THR A 121 -5.38 32.71 0.83
N ASP A 122 -6.51 33.29 0.41
CA ASP A 122 -6.70 33.75 -0.97
C ASP A 122 -5.71 34.86 -1.41
N GLU A 123 -4.96 35.42 -0.45
CA GLU A 123 -3.90 36.40 -0.68
C GLU A 123 -2.56 35.77 -1.11
N THR A 124 -2.44 34.44 -1.14
CA THR A 124 -1.20 33.74 -1.51
C THR A 124 -1.28 33.11 -2.90
N TYR A 125 -0.38 33.52 -3.79
CA TYR A 125 -0.27 33.01 -5.14
C TYR A 125 0.65 31.79 -5.20
N LEU A 126 0.34 30.83 -6.08
CA LEU A 126 1.14 29.60 -6.24
C LEU A 126 2.62 29.88 -6.59
N ILE A 127 2.91 31.00 -7.26
CA ILE A 127 4.29 31.39 -7.60
C ILE A 127 5.11 31.77 -6.36
N GLU A 128 4.46 32.25 -5.30
CA GLU A 128 5.08 32.59 -4.01
C GLU A 128 5.45 31.32 -3.25
N ILE A 129 4.60 30.30 -3.27
CA ILE A 129 4.95 28.97 -2.75
C ILE A 129 6.09 28.34 -3.55
N MET A 130 6.04 28.49 -4.88
CA MET A 130 7.12 28.02 -5.75
C MET A 130 8.46 28.71 -5.46
N GLU A 131 8.44 29.95 -4.96
CA GLU A 131 9.64 30.68 -4.53
C GLU A 131 10.32 29.98 -3.34
N ILE A 132 9.54 29.56 -2.34
CA ILE A 132 10.04 28.76 -1.22
C ILE A 132 10.59 27.41 -1.70
N VAL A 133 9.80 26.69 -2.52
CA VAL A 133 10.20 25.38 -3.07
C VAL A 133 11.52 25.51 -3.85
N SER A 134 11.65 26.54 -4.67
CA SER A 134 12.85 26.82 -5.46
C SER A 134 14.04 27.17 -4.57
N GLY A 135 13.83 27.99 -3.54
CA GLY A 135 14.86 28.34 -2.56
C GLY A 135 15.38 27.11 -1.81
N LEU A 136 14.48 26.23 -1.35
CA LEU A 136 14.84 24.98 -0.69
C LEU A 136 15.62 24.05 -1.62
N PHE A 137 15.14 23.85 -2.85
CA PHE A 137 15.82 23.04 -3.85
C PHE A 137 17.24 23.56 -4.14
N LEU A 138 17.38 24.85 -4.42
CA LEU A 138 18.68 25.46 -4.73
C LEU A 138 19.63 25.49 -3.53
N SER A 139 19.10 25.54 -2.31
CA SER A 139 19.92 25.49 -1.10
C SER A 139 20.62 24.14 -0.91
N LYS A 140 20.12 23.06 -1.54
CA LYS A 140 20.62 21.69 -1.40
C LYS A 140 20.62 21.19 0.05
N ARG A 141 19.80 21.79 0.92
CA ARG A 141 19.71 21.44 2.35
C ARG A 141 18.61 20.42 2.69
N VAL A 142 17.72 20.14 1.74
CA VAL A 142 16.69 19.11 1.90
C VAL A 142 17.24 17.80 1.34
N VAL A 143 17.24 16.75 2.15
CA VAL A 143 17.76 15.43 1.77
C VAL A 143 16.67 14.36 1.91
N THR A 144 16.77 13.33 1.08
CA THR A 144 15.92 12.14 1.16
C THR A 144 16.27 11.32 2.41
N HIS A 145 15.46 10.30 2.72
CA HIS A 145 15.73 9.35 3.81
C HIS A 145 17.10 8.64 3.68
N ASN A 146 17.66 8.60 2.47
CA ASN A 146 18.99 8.02 2.19
C ASN A 146 20.13 9.05 2.29
N GLY A 147 19.84 10.30 2.70
CA GLY A 147 20.83 11.36 2.87
C GLY A 147 21.27 12.04 1.57
N THR A 148 20.66 11.72 0.43
CA THR A 148 20.95 12.38 -0.86
C THR A 148 20.12 13.66 -1.04
N GLU A 149 20.62 14.66 -1.76
CA GLU A 149 19.88 15.90 -2.07
C GLU A 149 18.51 15.57 -2.70
N SER A 150 17.44 16.15 -2.16
CA SER A 150 16.08 15.89 -2.63
C SER A 150 15.83 16.56 -3.98
N PRO A 151 15.26 15.84 -4.96
CA PRO A 151 14.90 16.42 -6.25
C PRO A 151 13.77 17.46 -6.09
N LEU A 152 13.75 18.45 -6.99
CA LEU A 152 12.73 19.51 -7.02
C LEU A 152 11.29 18.96 -6.98
N THR A 153 11.06 17.85 -7.68
CA THR A 153 9.75 17.18 -7.77
C THR A 153 9.27 16.67 -6.40
N GLU A 154 10.16 16.12 -5.57
CA GLU A 154 9.79 15.64 -4.24
C GLU A 154 9.47 16.81 -3.30
N ILE A 155 10.30 17.85 -3.31
CA ILE A 155 10.05 19.06 -2.50
C ILE A 155 8.72 19.71 -2.94
N GLY A 156 8.48 19.85 -4.24
CA GLY A 156 7.24 20.39 -4.78
C GLY A 156 6.01 19.59 -4.36
N ARG A 157 6.06 18.26 -4.47
CA ARG A 157 4.97 17.37 -4.02
C ARG A 157 4.71 17.50 -2.53
N ALA A 158 5.75 17.61 -1.70
CA ALA A 158 5.58 17.82 -0.27
C ALA A 158 4.79 19.10 0.03
N PHE A 159 5.05 20.19 -0.68
CA PHE A 159 4.29 21.44 -0.55
C PHE A 159 2.86 21.36 -1.12
N GLU A 160 2.65 20.63 -2.21
CA GLU A 160 1.30 20.34 -2.72
C GLU A 160 0.44 19.62 -1.66
N HIS A 161 1.02 18.61 -1.01
CA HIS A 161 0.37 17.91 0.11
C HIS A 161 0.20 18.80 1.34
N LEU A 162 1.21 19.61 1.69
CA LEU A 162 1.20 20.45 2.88
C LEU A 162 0.10 21.53 2.84
N PHE A 163 -0.22 22.07 1.67
CA PHE A 163 -1.19 23.17 1.53
C PHE A 163 -2.44 22.83 0.73
N ASN A 164 -2.61 21.55 0.35
CA ASN A 164 -3.71 21.09 -0.50
C ASN A 164 -3.79 21.85 -1.85
N ILE A 165 -2.64 22.17 -2.45
CA ILE A 165 -2.54 22.93 -3.71
C ILE A 165 -2.04 22.07 -4.87
N LYS A 166 -2.14 22.60 -6.09
CA LYS A 166 -1.52 22.04 -7.30
C LYS A 166 -0.58 23.06 -7.94
N LEU A 167 0.71 22.79 -7.90
CA LEU A 167 1.75 23.62 -8.52
C LEU A 167 1.84 23.36 -10.05
N GLY A 168 1.45 22.15 -10.50
CA GLY A 168 1.50 21.76 -11.91
C GLY A 168 2.90 21.35 -12.35
N ASP A 169 3.33 21.75 -13.55
CA ASP A 169 4.66 21.42 -14.09
C ASP A 169 5.76 22.13 -13.28
N ILE A 170 6.33 21.40 -12.31
CA ILE A 170 7.24 21.96 -11.30
C ILE A 170 8.50 22.58 -11.91
N HIS A 171 9.03 22.00 -12.99
CA HIS A 171 10.23 22.51 -13.65
C HIS A 171 9.94 23.81 -14.39
N LYS A 172 8.80 23.91 -15.09
CA LYS A 172 8.38 25.18 -15.71
C LYS A 172 8.11 26.26 -14.67
N LYS A 173 7.50 25.90 -13.54
CA LYS A 173 7.23 26.84 -12.44
C LYS A 173 8.53 27.32 -11.78
N HIS A 174 9.51 26.43 -11.59
CA HIS A 174 10.84 26.79 -11.12
C HIS A 174 11.52 27.79 -12.08
N GLU A 175 11.56 27.47 -13.37
CA GLU A 175 12.10 28.38 -14.39
C GLU A 175 11.38 29.73 -14.39
N SER A 176 10.07 29.75 -14.16
CA SER A 176 9.29 30.98 -14.03
C SER A 176 9.73 31.81 -12.83
N VAL A 177 10.08 31.17 -11.70
CA VAL A 177 10.64 31.86 -10.53
C VAL A 177 11.98 32.51 -10.87
N ILE A 178 12.88 31.77 -11.53
CA ILE A 178 14.23 32.25 -11.87
C ILE A 178 14.20 33.40 -12.89
N LYS A 179 13.25 33.37 -13.83
CA LYS A 179 13.12 34.38 -14.90
C LYS A 179 12.36 35.65 -14.48
N ARG A 180 11.90 35.75 -13.22
CA ARG A 180 11.19 36.95 -12.75
C ARG A 180 12.07 38.20 -12.81
N LYS A 181 11.42 39.36 -12.88
CA LYS A 181 12.11 40.66 -12.75
C LYS A 181 12.91 40.68 -11.45
N PRO A 182 14.13 41.24 -11.41
CA PRO A 182 15.00 41.24 -10.22
C PRO A 182 14.30 41.69 -8.92
N SER A 183 13.43 42.69 -9.00
CA SER A 183 12.65 43.21 -7.85
C SER A 183 11.56 42.27 -7.33
N LYS A 184 11.25 41.20 -8.06
CA LYS A 184 10.16 40.25 -7.80
C LYS A 184 10.64 38.80 -7.62
N VAL A 185 11.95 38.54 -7.74
CA VAL A 185 12.50 37.17 -7.66
C VAL A 185 12.31 36.57 -6.27
N THR A 186 12.49 37.38 -5.22
CA THR A 186 12.47 36.96 -3.81
C THR A 186 11.48 37.77 -2.95
N GLU A 187 10.48 38.39 -3.57
CA GLU A 187 9.57 39.32 -2.87
C GLU A 187 8.79 38.64 -1.75
N PHE A 188 8.39 37.39 -1.93
CA PHE A 188 7.65 36.66 -0.91
C PHE A 188 8.56 36.27 0.25
N LEU A 189 9.76 35.76 -0.03
CA LEU A 189 10.75 35.47 1.00
C LEU A 189 11.14 36.73 1.79
N ASP A 190 11.24 37.88 1.13
CA ASP A 190 11.46 39.17 1.79
C ASP A 190 10.30 39.56 2.70
N THR A 191 9.07 39.27 2.31
CA THR A 191 7.87 39.49 3.12
C THR A 191 7.89 38.62 4.38
N LEU A 192 8.19 37.32 4.24
CA LEU A 192 8.34 36.40 5.37
C LEU A 192 9.46 36.84 6.32
N ARG A 193 10.60 37.26 5.78
CA ARG A 193 11.73 37.80 6.56
C ARG A 193 11.32 39.03 7.36
N LYS A 194 10.60 39.97 6.75
CA LYS A 194 10.11 41.19 7.42
C LYS A 194 9.14 40.85 8.55
N ALA A 195 8.20 39.94 8.33
CA ALA A 195 7.24 39.51 9.35
C ALA A 195 7.94 38.96 10.61
N ILE A 196 8.98 38.14 10.43
CA ILE A 196 9.79 37.62 11.56
C ILE A 196 10.53 38.75 12.28
N ALA A 197 11.15 39.68 11.54
CA ALA A 197 11.89 40.79 12.13
C ALA A 197 10.98 41.76 12.90
N GLU A 198 9.78 42.02 12.38
CA GLU A 198 8.77 42.85 13.05
C GLU A 198 8.30 42.21 14.36
N GLU A 199 7.98 40.92 14.34
CA GLU A 199 7.61 40.18 15.56
C GLU A 199 8.74 40.17 16.60
N SER A 200 9.99 40.04 16.15
CA SER A 200 11.17 40.12 17.01
C SER A 200 11.32 41.49 17.67
N LYS A 201 11.08 42.58 16.92
CA LYS A 201 11.08 43.95 17.44
C LYS A 201 9.92 44.17 18.42
N ASN A 202 8.73 43.68 18.11
CA ASN A 202 7.56 43.77 18.99
C ASN A 202 7.78 43.08 20.34
N LYS A 203 8.59 42.02 20.36
CA LYS A 203 9.01 41.31 21.58
C LYS A 203 10.25 41.89 22.26
N GLY A 204 10.89 42.92 21.69
CA GLY A 204 12.05 43.60 22.26
C GLY A 204 13.37 42.84 22.14
N TYR A 205 13.49 41.89 21.21
CA TYR A 205 14.77 41.21 20.94
C TYR A 205 15.67 41.99 19.97
N LEU A 206 15.12 42.98 19.27
CA LEU A 206 15.80 43.89 18.33
C LEU A 206 15.50 45.35 18.66
#